data_AF-A0A9D7GCG5-F1
#
_entry.id   AF-A0A9D7GCG5-F1
#
_cell.length_a   1.000
_cell.length_b   1.000
_cell.length_c   1.000
_cell.angle_alpha   90.00
_cell.angle_beta   90.00
_cell.angle_gamma   90.00
#
_symmetry.space_group_name_H-M   'P 1'
#
loop_
_entity.id
_entity.type
_entity.pdbx_description
1 polymer ?
#
loop_
_entity_poly.entity_id
_entity_poly.type
_entity_poly.pdbx_seq_one_letter_code
_entity_poly.pdbx_strand_id
1 'polypeptide(L)'
;MSIESIAREIANVDREINSIERSIQPIDASITRKRKEINSLFDRIAKEKDFKRQIGYQKDLARKNEEIGNLEKQRSTKSKSLADKQKKKLDLQSKLQKENQKERDKAKKEQKEILSLQQQITREMQKQKIQSLHSFDVLKPNLIDQTNYDVFVSHASEDKEDFVRDFVKCLHEYGLKVWYDEFTLRVGDSLRRSIDQGLKNSRYGIVVLSEAFFNKEWPQRELDGLFARE
;
A
#
# COMPACT_ATOMS: atom_id res chain seq x y z
N MET A 1 27.41 -4.49 -0.67
CA MET A 1 27.20 -4.15 0.75
C MET A 1 25.78 -3.64 0.89
N SER A 2 25.04 -4.03 1.93
CA SER A 2 23.70 -3.51 2.15
C SER A 2 23.74 -2.03 2.56
N ILE A 3 22.68 -1.27 2.24
CA ILE A 3 22.49 0.13 2.66
C ILE A 3 22.64 0.25 4.19
N GLU A 4 22.10 -0.70 4.94
CA GLU A 4 22.22 -0.77 6.39
C GLU A 4 23.68 -0.92 6.86
N SER A 5 24.49 -1.73 6.16
CA SER A 5 25.90 -1.90 6.49
C SER A 5 26.66 -0.58 6.31
N ILE A 6 26.37 0.16 5.24
CA ILE A 6 27.00 1.47 4.99
C ILE A 6 26.55 2.49 6.04
N ALA A 7 25.27 2.50 6.41
CA ALA A 7 24.74 3.38 7.44
C ALA A 7 25.37 3.11 8.83
N ARG A 8 25.56 1.83 9.20
CA ARG A 8 26.28 1.46 10.43
C ARG A 8 27.73 1.91 10.41
N GLU A 9 28.42 1.80 9.27
CA GLU A 9 29.81 2.25 9.14
C GLU A 9 29.92 3.77 9.28
N ILE A 10 29.00 4.54 8.67
CA ILE A 10 28.91 6.00 8.85
C ILE A 10 28.71 6.34 10.33
N ALA A 11 27.77 5.68 11.01
CA ALA A 11 27.52 5.93 12.43
C ALA A 11 28.75 5.62 13.30
N ASN A 12 29.52 4.59 12.95
CA ASN A 12 30.77 4.30 13.66
C ASN A 12 31.83 5.40 13.43
N VAL A 13 32.01 5.84 12.19
CA VAL A 13 32.93 6.93 11.85
C VAL A 13 32.52 8.23 12.55
N ASP A 14 31.23 8.52 12.69
CA ASP A 14 30.73 9.68 13.43
C ASP A 14 31.07 9.62 14.93
N ARG A 15 31.00 8.46 15.56
CA ARG A 15 31.45 8.30 16.95
C ARG A 15 32.96 8.54 17.09
N GLU A 16 33.75 8.05 16.15
CA GLU A 16 35.20 8.28 16.13
C GLU A 16 35.54 9.76 15.94
N ILE A 17 34.87 10.45 15.01
CA ILE A 17 35.00 11.90 14.79
C ILE A 17 34.69 12.66 16.09
N ASN A 18 33.54 12.40 16.71
CA ASN A 18 33.12 13.05 17.96
C ASN A 18 34.12 12.79 19.11
N SER A 19 34.68 11.58 19.18
CA SER A 19 35.70 11.23 20.17
C SER A 19 36.99 12.05 19.97
N ILE A 20 37.46 12.15 18.72
CA ILE A 20 38.64 12.93 18.38
C ILE A 20 38.42 14.42 18.69
N GLU A 21 37.28 14.98 18.29
CA GLU A 21 36.93 16.38 18.57
C GLU A 21 36.89 16.69 20.07
N ARG A 22 36.24 15.84 20.87
CA ARG A 22 36.24 15.96 22.34
C ARG A 22 37.65 15.93 22.92
N SER A 23 38.55 15.18 22.31
CA SER A 23 39.95 15.08 22.75
C SER A 23 40.83 16.26 22.32
N ILE A 24 40.39 17.08 21.36
CA ILE A 24 41.04 18.32 20.91
C ILE A 24 40.65 19.49 21.81
N GLN A 25 39.38 19.56 22.24
CA GLN A 25 38.86 20.61 23.15
C GLN A 25 39.76 20.93 24.36
N PRO A 26 40.22 19.94 25.18
CA PRO A 26 41.07 20.24 26.33
C PRO A 26 42.47 20.71 25.93
N ILE A 27 42.98 20.30 24.76
CA ILE A 27 44.27 20.77 24.23
C ILE A 27 44.14 22.25 23.87
N ASP A 28 43.10 22.62 23.13
CA ASP A 28 42.82 24.01 22.75
C ASP A 28 42.64 24.90 23.98
N ALA A 29 41.86 24.46 24.97
CA ALA A 29 41.70 25.17 26.23
C ALA A 29 43.03 25.34 27.00
N SER A 30 43.93 24.36 26.92
CA SER A 30 45.26 24.42 27.55
C SER A 30 46.19 25.38 26.81
N ILE A 31 46.18 25.37 25.48
CA ILE A 31 46.90 26.33 24.64
C ILE A 31 46.43 27.75 24.94
N THR A 32 45.11 27.99 24.99
CA THR A 32 44.54 29.31 25.30
C THR A 32 44.95 29.80 26.68
N ARG A 33 44.91 28.94 27.70
CA ARG A 33 45.37 29.27 29.07
C ARG A 33 46.85 29.67 29.09
N LYS A 34 47.72 28.86 28.50
CA LYS A 34 49.16 29.15 28.43
C LYS A 34 49.46 30.43 27.63
N ARG A 35 48.73 30.71 26.54
CA ARG A 35 48.86 31.97 25.80
C ARG A 35 48.49 33.19 26.66
N LYS A 36 47.45 33.10 27.49
CA LYS A 36 47.11 34.17 28.45
C LYS A 36 48.22 34.39 29.48
N GLU A 37 48.79 33.30 30.01
CA GLU A 37 49.93 33.38 30.93
C GLU A 37 51.16 34.03 30.28
N ILE A 38 51.47 33.69 29.02
CA ILE A 38 52.55 34.32 28.25
C ILE A 38 52.31 35.81 28.09
N ASN A 39 51.10 36.24 27.72
CA ASN A 39 50.78 37.66 27.61
C ASN A 39 50.99 38.39 28.94
N SER A 40 50.57 37.78 30.06
CA SER A 40 50.82 38.34 31.39
C SER A 40 52.31 38.41 31.75
N LEU A 41 53.13 37.46 31.29
CA LEU A 41 54.58 37.49 31.47
C LEU A 41 55.23 38.57 30.61
N PHE A 42 54.78 38.78 29.37
CA PHE A 42 55.21 39.89 28.53
C PHE A 42 54.96 41.24 29.21
N ASP A 43 53.77 41.44 29.78
CA ASP A 43 53.44 42.66 30.52
C ASP A 43 54.34 42.87 31.74
N ARG A 44 54.70 41.79 32.46
CA ARG A 44 55.64 41.85 33.60
C ARG A 44 57.05 42.18 33.14
N ILE A 45 57.53 41.53 32.08
CA ILE A 45 58.85 41.79 31.48
C ILE A 45 58.97 43.25 31.04
N ALA A 46 57.92 43.82 30.45
CA ALA A 46 57.92 45.20 29.97
C ALA A 46 57.99 46.24 31.12
N LYS A 47 57.48 45.90 32.30
CA LYS A 47 57.43 46.80 33.48
C LYS A 47 58.58 46.59 34.47
N GLU A 48 59.22 45.43 34.43
CA GLU A 48 60.28 45.05 35.37
C GLU A 48 61.60 45.75 35.03
N LYS A 49 62.25 46.35 36.04
CA LYS A 49 63.52 47.07 35.89
C LYS A 49 64.72 46.26 36.37
N ASP A 50 64.50 45.24 37.20
CA ASP A 50 65.55 44.35 37.68
C ASP A 50 65.92 43.31 36.62
N PHE A 51 67.19 43.34 36.17
CA PHE A 51 67.68 42.47 35.10
C PHE A 51 67.64 40.97 35.47
N LYS A 52 67.89 40.60 36.74
CA LYS A 52 67.83 39.20 37.17
C LYS A 52 66.40 38.67 37.11
N ARG A 53 65.43 39.47 37.55
CA ARG A 53 63.99 39.14 37.45
C ARG A 53 63.54 39.07 35.99
N GLN A 54 64.00 39.99 35.14
CA GLN A 54 63.72 39.98 33.72
C GLN A 54 64.23 38.69 33.04
N ILE A 55 65.45 38.24 33.36
CA ILE A 55 66.00 36.96 32.89
C ILE A 55 65.13 35.79 33.37
N GLY A 56 64.67 35.81 34.63
CA GLY A 56 63.77 34.79 35.17
C GLY A 56 62.48 34.67 34.36
N TYR A 57 61.80 35.79 34.12
CA TYR A 57 60.59 35.83 33.30
C TYR A 57 60.82 35.40 31.86
N GLN A 58 61.96 35.74 31.25
CA GLN A 58 62.30 35.27 29.91
C GLN A 58 62.48 33.74 29.85
N LYS A 59 63.10 33.13 30.87
CA LYS A 59 63.21 31.66 30.96
C LYS A 59 61.84 30.99 31.10
N ASP A 60 60.97 31.56 31.93
CA ASP A 60 59.61 31.03 32.10
C ASP A 60 58.76 31.19 30.83
N LEU A 61 58.92 32.30 30.11
CA LEU A 61 58.32 32.53 28.81
C LEU A 61 58.77 31.49 27.78
N ALA A 62 60.08 31.19 27.73
CA ALA A 62 60.63 30.16 26.86
C ALA A 62 60.04 28.77 27.15
N ARG A 63 59.96 28.39 28.44
CA ARG A 63 59.32 27.12 28.87
C ARG A 63 57.86 27.03 28.43
N LYS A 64 57.07 28.09 28.65
CA LYS A 64 55.65 28.09 28.25
C LYS A 64 55.46 28.03 26.73
N ASN A 65 56.34 28.68 25.96
CA ASN A 65 56.34 28.57 24.50
C ASN A 65 56.65 27.14 24.02
N GLU A 66 57.62 26.47 24.65
CA GLU A 66 57.94 25.07 24.34
C GLU A 66 56.75 24.14 24.64
N GLU A 67 56.08 24.33 25.79
CA GLU A 67 54.87 23.59 26.16
C GLU A 67 53.73 23.80 25.16
N ILE A 68 53.51 25.04 24.70
CA ILE A 68 52.54 25.33 23.63
C ILE A 68 52.92 24.60 22.34
N GLY A 69 54.19 24.64 21.93
CA GLY A 69 54.66 23.94 20.74
C GLY A 69 54.39 22.44 20.79
N ASN A 70 54.56 21.81 21.96
CA ASN A 70 54.24 20.39 22.16
C ASN A 70 52.73 20.12 22.09
N LEU A 71 51.90 20.98 22.69
CA LEU A 71 50.43 20.89 22.60
C LEU A 71 49.93 21.10 21.15
N GLU A 72 50.53 22.02 20.41
CA GLU A 72 50.19 22.29 19.01
C GLU A 72 50.56 21.10 18.10
N LYS A 73 51.68 20.42 18.36
CA LYS A 73 52.02 19.16 17.69
C LYS A 73 50.97 18.08 17.95
N GLN A 74 50.55 17.88 19.21
CA GLN A 74 49.51 16.92 19.57
C GLN A 74 48.15 17.27 18.95
N ARG A 75 47.80 18.56 18.91
CA ARG A 75 46.60 19.06 18.24
C ARG A 75 46.65 18.77 16.75
N SER A 76 47.79 19.01 16.10
CA SER A 76 47.99 18.81 14.67
C SER A 76 47.83 17.34 14.26
N THR A 77 48.41 16.40 15.02
CA THR A 77 48.25 14.96 14.72
C THR A 77 46.80 14.50 14.84
N LYS A 78 46.09 14.95 15.88
CA LYS A 78 44.65 14.68 16.04
C LYS A 78 43.80 15.34 14.94
N SER A 79 44.13 16.57 14.56
CA SER A 79 43.44 17.29 13.48
C SER A 79 43.61 16.61 12.12
N LYS A 80 44.79 16.03 11.83
CA LYS A 80 45.00 15.22 10.63
C LYS A 80 44.12 13.97 10.64
N SER A 81 44.12 13.24 11.76
CA SER A 81 43.26 12.05 11.92
C SER A 81 41.77 12.39 11.79
N LEU A 82 41.33 13.53 12.33
CA LEU A 82 39.98 14.05 12.16
C LEU A 82 39.63 14.28 10.67
N ALA A 83 40.53 14.93 9.93
CA ALA A 83 40.34 15.19 8.50
C ALA A 83 40.23 13.89 7.68
N ASP A 84 41.06 12.89 7.98
CA ASP A 84 41.00 11.57 7.32
C ASP A 84 39.66 10.88 7.58
N LYS A 85 39.15 10.94 8.82
CA LYS A 85 37.84 10.37 9.17
C LYS A 85 36.69 11.12 8.52
N GLN A 86 36.75 12.45 8.45
CA GLN A 86 35.77 13.27 7.74
C GLN A 86 35.75 12.94 6.24
N LYS A 87 36.91 12.75 5.62
CA LYS A 87 37.00 12.28 4.22
C LYS A 87 36.37 10.91 4.04
N LYS A 88 36.69 9.95 4.92
CA LYS A 88 36.09 8.61 4.89
C LYS A 88 34.55 8.68 5.01
N LYS A 89 34.02 9.55 5.88
CA LYS A 89 32.58 9.78 6.02
C LYS A 89 31.95 10.26 4.71
N LEU A 90 32.56 11.25 4.05
CA LEU A 90 32.08 11.78 2.77
C LEU A 90 32.04 10.69 1.69
N ASP A 91 33.09 9.87 1.61
CA ASP A 91 33.13 8.75 0.67
C ASP A 91 32.02 7.72 0.94
N LEU A 92 31.76 7.39 2.20
CA LEU A 92 30.68 6.49 2.59
C LEU A 92 29.29 7.10 2.29
N GLN A 93 29.09 8.39 2.52
CA GLN A 93 27.85 9.08 2.18
C GLN A 93 27.59 9.08 0.67
N SER A 94 28.64 9.31 -0.14
CA SER A 94 28.55 9.21 -1.61
C SER A 94 28.19 7.80 -2.05
N LYS A 95 28.78 6.76 -1.44
CA LYS A 95 28.44 5.36 -1.70
C LYS A 95 26.99 5.05 -1.32
N LEU A 96 26.53 5.52 -0.16
CA LEU A 96 25.15 5.35 0.29
C LEU A 96 24.14 5.99 -0.67
N GLN A 97 24.42 7.20 -1.16
CA GLN A 97 23.58 7.88 -2.14
C GLN A 97 23.51 7.10 -3.46
N LYS A 98 24.65 6.61 -3.97
CA LYS A 98 24.70 5.80 -5.19
C LYS A 98 23.89 4.50 -5.04
N GLU A 99 23.98 3.83 -3.90
CA GLU A 99 23.25 2.58 -3.69
C GLU A 99 21.74 2.80 -3.57
N ASN A 100 21.31 3.84 -2.82
CA ASN A 100 19.91 4.25 -2.77
C ASN A 100 19.36 4.64 -4.15
N GLN A 101 20.17 5.31 -4.96
CA GLN A 101 19.76 5.71 -6.31
C GLN A 101 19.53 4.48 -7.21
N LYS A 102 20.43 3.50 -7.15
CA LYS A 102 20.26 2.23 -7.88
C LYS A 102 19.00 1.48 -7.47
N GLU A 103 18.70 1.40 -6.17
CA GLU A 103 17.46 0.78 -5.69
C GLU A 103 16.22 1.50 -6.20
N ARG A 104 16.22 2.84 -6.16
CA ARG A 104 15.12 3.66 -6.70
C ARG A 104 14.95 3.46 -8.21
N ASP A 105 16.04 3.41 -8.96
CA ASP A 105 15.99 3.22 -10.42
C ASP A 105 15.50 1.81 -10.78
N LYS A 106 15.88 0.79 -10.00
CA LYS A 106 15.37 -0.57 -10.14
C LYS A 106 13.86 -0.63 -9.83
N ALA A 107 13.44 -0.09 -8.69
CA ALA A 107 12.03 -0.05 -8.29
C ALA A 107 11.16 0.72 -9.30
N LYS A 108 11.67 1.83 -9.86
CA LYS A 108 10.97 2.57 -10.93
C LYS A 108 10.78 1.75 -12.19
N LYS A 109 11.77 0.96 -12.60
CA LYS A 109 11.65 0.05 -13.77
C LYS A 109 10.60 -1.01 -13.51
N GLU A 110 10.67 -1.68 -12.36
CA GLU A 110 9.69 -2.69 -11.95
C GLU A 110 8.27 -2.11 -11.88
N GLN A 111 8.10 -0.91 -11.31
CA GLN A 111 6.81 -0.23 -11.24
C GLN A 111 6.27 0.15 -12.63
N LYS A 112 7.14 0.57 -13.54
CA LYS A 112 6.77 0.87 -14.94
C LYS A 112 6.34 -0.39 -15.69
N GLU A 113 7.03 -1.51 -15.48
CA GLU A 113 6.66 -2.81 -16.03
C GLU A 113 5.30 -3.27 -15.52
N ILE A 114 5.08 -3.24 -14.20
CA ILE A 114 3.79 -3.57 -13.57
C ILE A 114 2.67 -2.69 -14.12
N LEU A 115 2.88 -1.37 -14.25
CA LEU A 115 1.90 -0.46 -14.82
C LEU A 115 1.58 -0.80 -16.28
N SER A 116 2.60 -1.12 -17.08
CA SER A 116 2.40 -1.52 -18.48
C SER A 116 1.60 -2.81 -18.61
N LEU A 117 1.85 -3.78 -17.72
CA LEU A 117 1.10 -5.03 -17.65
C LEU A 117 -0.35 -4.79 -17.23
N GLN A 118 -0.59 -3.92 -16.23
CA GLN A 118 -1.93 -3.54 -15.79
C GLN A 118 -2.72 -2.86 -16.93
N GLN A 119 -2.07 -1.98 -17.71
CA GLN A 119 -2.68 -1.36 -18.89
C GLN A 119 -3.05 -2.40 -19.95
N GLN A 120 -2.17 -3.37 -20.23
CA GLN A 120 -2.45 -4.47 -21.16
C GLN A 120 -3.64 -5.32 -20.69
N ILE A 121 -3.64 -5.77 -19.44
CA ILE A 121 -4.73 -6.54 -18.85
C ILE A 121 -6.05 -5.76 -18.94
N THR A 122 -6.04 -4.48 -18.59
CA THR A 122 -7.23 -3.62 -18.66
C THR A 122 -7.76 -3.51 -20.09
N ARG A 123 -6.87 -3.37 -21.08
CA ARG A 123 -7.23 -3.30 -22.50
C ARG A 123 -7.85 -4.61 -22.99
N GLU A 124 -7.27 -5.74 -22.63
CA GLU A 124 -7.81 -7.05 -22.99
C GLU A 124 -9.18 -7.32 -22.30
N MET A 125 -9.33 -6.96 -21.03
CA MET A 125 -10.64 -7.01 -20.35
C MET A 125 -11.69 -6.14 -21.04
N GLN A 126 -11.32 -4.93 -21.47
CA GLN A 126 -12.22 -4.05 -22.23
C GLN A 126 -12.62 -4.67 -23.57
N LYS A 127 -11.68 -5.30 -24.30
CA LYS A 127 -12.00 -6.03 -25.54
C LYS A 127 -12.95 -7.19 -25.28
N GLN A 128 -12.71 -8.01 -24.26
CA GLN A 128 -13.60 -9.10 -23.86
C GLN A 128 -14.99 -8.59 -23.45
N LYS A 129 -15.05 -7.45 -22.73
CA LYS A 129 -16.31 -6.79 -22.40
C LYS A 129 -17.05 -6.30 -23.65
N ILE A 130 -16.36 -5.70 -24.63
CA ILE A 130 -16.96 -5.27 -25.90
C ILE A 130 -17.42 -6.48 -26.73
N GLN A 131 -16.65 -7.57 -26.76
CA GLN A 131 -17.00 -8.79 -27.47
C GLN A 131 -18.20 -9.51 -26.83
N SER A 132 -18.27 -9.53 -25.49
CA SER A 132 -19.46 -10.03 -24.78
C SER A 132 -20.67 -9.12 -24.98
N LEU A 133 -20.50 -7.79 -24.98
CA LEU A 133 -21.56 -6.84 -25.33
C LEU A 133 -22.09 -7.05 -26.76
N HIS A 134 -21.21 -7.32 -27.74
CA HIS A 134 -21.63 -7.69 -29.09
C HIS A 134 -22.33 -9.06 -29.16
N SER A 135 -22.02 -9.97 -28.23
CA SER A 135 -22.73 -11.25 -28.11
C SER A 135 -24.17 -11.06 -27.59
N PHE A 136 -24.43 -9.97 -26.86
CA PHE A 136 -25.79 -9.59 -26.44
C PHE A 136 -26.61 -8.91 -27.54
N ASP A 137 -25.99 -8.31 -28.57
CA ASP A 137 -26.74 -7.77 -29.73
C ASP A 137 -27.35 -8.88 -30.60
N VAL A 138 -26.84 -10.12 -30.52
CA VAL A 138 -27.45 -11.31 -31.15
C VAL A 138 -28.66 -11.81 -30.34
N LEU A 139 -28.83 -11.30 -29.11
CA LEU A 139 -29.95 -11.56 -28.21
C LEU A 139 -30.82 -10.31 -28.02
N LYS A 140 -30.98 -9.47 -29.04
CA LYS A 140 -32.22 -8.70 -29.12
C LYS A 140 -33.33 -9.75 -29.21
N PRO A 141 -34.24 -9.89 -28.23
CA PRO A 141 -35.48 -10.57 -28.52
C PRO A 141 -36.11 -9.77 -29.65
N ASN A 142 -36.17 -10.37 -30.83
CA ASN A 142 -37.14 -9.97 -31.82
C ASN A 142 -38.46 -9.92 -31.07
N LEU A 143 -39.06 -8.73 -30.97
CA LEU A 143 -40.43 -8.53 -30.53
C LEU A 143 -41.34 -9.13 -31.60
N ILE A 144 -41.30 -10.45 -31.72
CA ILE A 144 -42.37 -11.25 -32.30
C ILE A 144 -43.19 -11.66 -31.08
N ASP A 145 -44.12 -10.77 -30.75
CA ASP A 145 -45.20 -10.98 -29.80
C ASP A 145 -46.02 -12.21 -30.24
N GLN A 146 -45.71 -13.37 -29.67
CA GLN A 146 -46.52 -14.59 -29.75
C GLN A 146 -46.69 -15.23 -28.36
N THR A 147 -46.55 -14.46 -27.28
CA THR A 147 -46.93 -14.92 -25.94
C THR A 147 -48.30 -14.35 -25.63
N ASN A 148 -49.32 -15.20 -25.53
CA ASN A 148 -50.69 -14.77 -25.27
C ASN A 148 -50.87 -14.09 -23.90
N TYR A 149 -49.92 -14.30 -22.97
CA TYR A 149 -50.00 -13.83 -21.59
C TYR A 149 -48.72 -13.11 -21.16
N ASP A 150 -48.85 -12.18 -20.21
CA ASP A 150 -47.71 -11.47 -19.64
C ASP A 150 -47.04 -12.30 -18.55
N VAL A 151 -47.84 -12.98 -17.72
CA VAL A 151 -47.38 -13.74 -16.56
C VAL A 151 -48.16 -15.06 -16.47
N PHE A 152 -47.48 -16.16 -16.16
CA PHE A 152 -48.15 -17.38 -15.67
C PHE A 152 -47.95 -17.55 -14.15
N VAL A 153 -48.93 -18.15 -13.48
CA VAL A 153 -48.86 -18.44 -12.04
C VAL A 153 -48.98 -19.95 -11.81
N SER A 154 -47.87 -20.57 -11.44
CA SER A 154 -47.80 -21.98 -11.03
C SER A 154 -48.09 -22.11 -9.55
N HIS A 155 -49.05 -22.97 -9.19
CA HIS A 155 -49.51 -23.15 -7.82
C HIS A 155 -50.01 -24.57 -7.55
N ALA A 156 -50.07 -24.96 -6.28
CA ALA A 156 -50.76 -26.19 -5.89
C ALA A 156 -52.28 -26.02 -6.01
N SER A 157 -52.99 -27.05 -6.47
CA SER A 157 -54.46 -27.06 -6.54
C SER A 157 -55.17 -26.60 -5.28
N GLU A 158 -54.57 -26.87 -4.12
CA GLU A 158 -55.07 -26.57 -2.79
C GLU A 158 -55.03 -25.06 -2.49
N ASP A 159 -54.06 -24.33 -3.05
CA ASP A 159 -53.90 -22.88 -2.82
C ASP A 159 -54.78 -22.02 -3.75
N LYS A 160 -55.48 -22.67 -4.69
CA LYS A 160 -56.20 -21.99 -5.77
C LYS A 160 -57.27 -21.05 -5.25
N GLU A 161 -58.14 -21.56 -4.39
CA GLU A 161 -59.28 -20.81 -3.85
C GLU A 161 -58.88 -19.91 -2.68
N ASP A 162 -57.84 -20.28 -1.92
CA ASP A 162 -57.43 -19.57 -0.70
C ASP A 162 -56.62 -18.30 -1.02
N PHE A 163 -55.68 -18.40 -1.97
CA PHE A 163 -54.73 -17.32 -2.25
C PHE A 163 -54.66 -16.92 -3.73
N VAL A 164 -54.55 -17.89 -4.63
CA VAL A 164 -54.16 -17.63 -6.03
C VAL A 164 -55.23 -16.87 -6.79
N ARG A 165 -56.51 -17.16 -6.54
CA ARG A 165 -57.63 -16.46 -7.18
C ARG A 165 -57.61 -14.96 -6.92
N ASP A 166 -57.44 -14.56 -5.65
CA ASP A 166 -57.38 -13.14 -5.26
C ASP A 166 -56.09 -12.49 -5.76
N PHE A 167 -54.96 -13.19 -5.66
CA PHE A 167 -53.69 -12.72 -6.18
C PHE A 167 -53.74 -12.43 -7.70
N VAL A 168 -54.31 -13.35 -8.48
CA VAL A 168 -54.45 -13.18 -9.93
C VAL A 168 -55.43 -12.07 -10.27
N LYS A 169 -56.50 -11.89 -9.49
CA LYS A 169 -57.45 -10.80 -9.67
C LYS A 169 -56.75 -9.45 -9.51
N CYS A 170 -55.92 -9.29 -8.48
CA CYS A 170 -55.12 -8.08 -8.32
C CYS A 170 -54.22 -7.82 -9.53
N LEU A 171 -53.52 -8.85 -10.05
CA LEU A 171 -52.68 -8.69 -11.23
C LEU A 171 -53.46 -8.25 -12.49
N HIS A 172 -54.69 -8.76 -12.66
CA HIS A 172 -55.58 -8.31 -13.73
C HIS A 172 -56.02 -6.85 -13.55
N GLU A 173 -56.28 -6.40 -12.31
CA GLU A 173 -56.62 -5.00 -12.02
C GLU A 173 -55.46 -4.04 -12.35
N TYR A 174 -54.22 -4.51 -12.27
CA TYR A 174 -53.02 -3.80 -12.75
C TYR A 174 -52.81 -3.88 -14.27
N GLY A 175 -53.71 -4.51 -15.02
CA GLY A 175 -53.68 -4.57 -16.48
C GLY A 175 -52.81 -5.68 -17.08
N LEU A 176 -52.39 -6.66 -16.28
CA LEU A 176 -51.58 -7.80 -16.75
C LEU A 176 -52.48 -8.95 -17.22
N LYS A 177 -52.12 -9.58 -18.34
CA LYS A 177 -52.76 -10.83 -18.79
C LYS A 177 -52.14 -12.00 -18.05
N VAL A 178 -52.89 -12.64 -17.15
CA VAL A 178 -52.37 -13.73 -16.32
C VAL A 178 -53.03 -15.06 -16.64
N TRP A 179 -52.21 -16.10 -16.81
CA TRP A 179 -52.67 -17.47 -17.01
C TRP A 179 -52.31 -18.35 -15.80
N TYR A 180 -53.32 -18.92 -15.14
CA TYR A 180 -53.11 -19.64 -13.87
C TYR A 180 -53.83 -20.99 -13.79
N ASP A 181 -54.97 -21.18 -14.48
CA ASP A 181 -55.79 -22.40 -14.35
C ASP A 181 -55.09 -23.67 -14.87
N GLU A 182 -54.42 -23.58 -16.02
CA GLU A 182 -53.70 -24.72 -16.64
C GLU A 182 -52.40 -25.10 -15.93
N PHE A 183 -51.86 -24.24 -15.06
CA PHE A 183 -50.66 -24.49 -14.26
C PHE A 183 -50.96 -24.91 -12.83
N THR A 184 -52.17 -25.41 -12.61
CA THR A 184 -52.57 -26.05 -11.36
C THR A 184 -51.85 -27.40 -11.25
N LEU A 185 -50.92 -27.49 -10.31
CA LEU A 185 -50.12 -28.69 -10.09
C LEU A 185 -50.90 -29.73 -9.26
N ARG A 186 -51.00 -30.96 -9.76
CA ARG A 186 -51.56 -32.13 -9.06
C ARG A 186 -50.45 -33.11 -8.67
N VAL A 187 -50.78 -34.04 -7.77
CA VAL A 187 -49.84 -35.09 -7.35
C VAL A 187 -49.45 -35.94 -8.57
N GLY A 188 -48.14 -36.03 -8.85
CA GLY A 188 -47.59 -36.77 -9.99
C GLY A 188 -47.34 -35.94 -11.25
N ASP A 189 -47.69 -34.65 -11.27
CA ASP A 189 -47.28 -33.75 -12.35
C ASP A 189 -45.76 -33.51 -12.31
N SER A 190 -45.19 -33.00 -13.40
CA SER A 190 -43.79 -32.54 -13.44
C SER A 190 -43.75 -31.03 -13.34
N LEU A 191 -43.13 -30.51 -12.27
CA LEU A 191 -43.00 -29.08 -12.02
C LEU A 191 -42.22 -28.41 -13.16
N ARG A 192 -41.16 -29.09 -13.61
CA ARG A 192 -40.34 -28.60 -14.73
C ARG A 192 -41.15 -28.46 -16.01
N ARG A 193 -41.98 -29.45 -16.35
CA ARG A 193 -42.81 -29.41 -17.56
C ARG A 193 -43.86 -28.30 -17.51
N SER A 194 -44.46 -28.09 -16.33
CA SER A 194 -45.37 -26.97 -16.06
C SER A 194 -44.68 -25.62 -16.32
N ILE A 195 -43.49 -25.40 -15.77
CA ILE A 195 -42.72 -24.16 -15.96
C ILE A 195 -42.33 -23.96 -17.43
N ASP A 196 -41.85 -25.00 -18.10
CA ASP A 196 -41.49 -24.94 -19.52
C ASP A 196 -42.70 -24.58 -20.40
N GLN A 197 -43.90 -25.06 -20.05
CA GLN A 197 -45.13 -24.71 -20.75
C GLN A 197 -45.62 -23.29 -20.41
N GLY A 198 -45.40 -22.83 -19.19
CA GLY A 198 -45.69 -21.46 -18.74
C GLY A 198 -44.85 -20.42 -19.46
N LEU A 199 -43.53 -20.66 -19.53
CA LEU A 199 -42.56 -19.78 -20.19
C LEU A 199 -42.70 -19.78 -21.72
N LYS A 200 -43.26 -20.83 -22.32
CA LYS A 200 -43.55 -20.84 -23.78
C LYS A 200 -44.64 -19.86 -24.16
N ASN A 201 -45.60 -19.62 -23.26
CA ASN A 201 -46.81 -18.85 -23.56
C ASN A 201 -46.86 -17.51 -22.83
N SER A 202 -45.94 -17.28 -21.89
CA SER A 202 -45.91 -16.08 -21.07
C SER A 202 -44.50 -15.54 -20.91
N ARG A 203 -44.38 -14.22 -20.70
CA ARG A 203 -43.10 -13.52 -20.60
C ARG A 203 -42.41 -13.74 -19.26
N TYR A 204 -43.20 -13.87 -18.19
CA TYR A 204 -42.72 -14.09 -16.83
C TYR A 204 -43.51 -15.22 -16.15
N GLY A 205 -42.91 -15.82 -15.12
CA GLY A 205 -43.51 -16.88 -14.32
C GLY A 205 -43.44 -16.57 -12.84
N ILE A 206 -44.53 -16.83 -12.12
CA ILE A 206 -44.62 -16.74 -10.67
C ILE A 206 -44.91 -18.15 -10.14
N VAL A 207 -44.13 -18.61 -9.17
CA VAL A 207 -44.35 -19.89 -8.49
C VAL A 207 -44.77 -19.61 -7.05
N VAL A 208 -45.93 -20.11 -6.65
CA VAL A 208 -46.44 -19.99 -5.29
C VAL A 208 -45.92 -21.16 -4.47
N LEU A 209 -45.05 -20.85 -3.50
CA LEU A 209 -44.44 -21.83 -2.61
C LEU A 209 -45.21 -21.87 -1.29
N SER A 210 -46.12 -22.84 -1.17
CA SER A 210 -46.93 -23.10 0.03
C SER A 210 -46.57 -24.46 0.66
N GLU A 211 -47.14 -24.75 1.84
CA GLU A 211 -47.04 -26.09 2.43
C GLU A 211 -47.64 -27.17 1.51
N ALA A 212 -48.76 -26.87 0.84
CA ALA A 212 -49.37 -27.77 -0.14
C ALA A 212 -48.48 -27.99 -1.38
N PHE A 213 -47.70 -26.98 -1.77
CA PHE A 213 -46.72 -27.10 -2.85
C PHE A 213 -45.59 -28.06 -2.48
N PHE A 214 -45.06 -27.97 -1.26
CA PHE A 214 -44.00 -28.86 -0.78
C PHE A 214 -44.47 -30.28 -0.43
N ASN A 215 -45.76 -30.45 -0.09
CA ASN A 215 -46.35 -31.78 0.16
C ASN A 215 -46.56 -32.62 -1.11
N LYS A 216 -46.44 -32.04 -2.31
CA LYS A 216 -46.42 -32.81 -3.55
C LYS A 216 -45.04 -33.45 -3.69
N GLU A 217 -44.98 -34.76 -3.90
CA GLU A 217 -43.73 -35.52 -4.04
C GLU A 217 -43.00 -35.18 -5.36
N TRP A 218 -42.31 -34.04 -5.39
CA TRP A 218 -41.46 -33.65 -6.51
C TRP A 218 -40.14 -34.42 -6.46
N PRO A 219 -39.63 -34.94 -7.59
CA PRO A 219 -38.27 -35.47 -7.63
C PRO A 219 -37.28 -34.37 -7.24
N GLN A 220 -36.33 -34.67 -6.35
CA GLN A 220 -35.33 -33.71 -5.87
C GLN A 220 -34.59 -32.99 -7.01
N ARG A 221 -34.36 -33.70 -8.12
CA ARG A 221 -33.78 -33.14 -9.37
C ARG A 221 -34.65 -32.07 -10.05
N GLU A 222 -35.96 -32.10 -9.90
CA GLU A 222 -36.86 -31.08 -10.45
C GLU A 222 -36.83 -29.80 -9.61
N LEU A 223 -36.80 -29.93 -8.28
CA LEU A 223 -36.63 -28.80 -7.37
C LEU A 223 -35.28 -28.11 -7.58
N ASP A 224 -34.19 -28.88 -7.66
CA ASP A 224 -32.85 -28.33 -7.94
C ASP A 224 -32.79 -27.58 -9.28
N GLY A 225 -33.54 -28.06 -10.28
CA GLY A 225 -33.64 -27.42 -11.60
C GLY A 225 -34.32 -26.04 -11.58
N LEU A 226 -35.15 -25.76 -10.58
CA LEU A 226 -35.76 -24.43 -10.38
C LEU A 226 -34.74 -23.41 -9.86
N PHE A 227 -33.88 -23.83 -8.91
CA PHE A 227 -32.91 -22.94 -8.26
C PHE A 227 -31.61 -22.76 -9.04
N ALA A 228 -31.30 -23.66 -9.99
CA ALA A 228 -30.03 -23.64 -10.73
C ALA A 228 -29.97 -22.67 -11.92
N ARG A 229 -31.02 -21.90 -12.19
CA ARG A 229 -31.05 -20.87 -13.25
C ARG A 229 -30.88 -19.48 -12.62
N GLU A 230 -29.63 -19.10 -12.37
CA GLU A 230 -29.16 -17.69 -12.29
C GLU A 230 -28.43 -17.31 -13.57
#